data_AF-X1Q514-F1
#
_entry.id   AF-X1Q514-F1
#
_cell.length_a   1.000
_cell.length_b   1.000
_cell.length_c   1.000
_cell.angle_alpha   90.00
_cell.angle_beta   90.00
_cell.angle_gamma   90.00
#
_symmetry.space_group_name_H-M   'P 1'
#
loop_
_entity.id
_entity.type
_entity.pdbx_description
1 polymer ?
#
loop_
_entity_poly.entity_id
_entity_poly.type
_entity_poly.pdbx_seq_one_letter_code
_entity_poly.pdbx_strand_id
1 'polypeptide(L)'
;TTTYEELERVAVLHGVPPPEKGDREVPRGRWSYNPEGYFVRYFPRGYTRTQIQVYVPEVFQIKRDKKGRIILITDHYGNRIETDYDNSIESLAISGESSLKGYAFRLIRFERNDPDNPGKKLRIEWKNSGWTFCGVPTGKGKIGAYSSHFYGLKERYAWAKAHKKQLDRLDKQFTPKGSIGDVIDLGHYTSGLKKVISGDHPEASKWVSHINLVQKAWQYEVSKREGGYKWGCAFPQGELYS
;
A
#
# COMPACT_ATOMS: atom_id res chain seq x y z
N THR A 1 -45.03 -33.48 -4.95
CA THR A 1 -44.02 -32.62 -5.60
C THR A 1 -43.81 -31.42 -4.71
N THR A 2 -42.72 -31.41 -3.94
CA THR A 2 -42.36 -30.31 -3.04
C THR A 2 -41.84 -29.16 -3.91
N THR A 3 -42.39 -27.96 -3.78
CA THR A 3 -41.99 -26.83 -4.64
C THR A 3 -40.66 -26.24 -4.17
N TYR A 4 -39.91 -25.60 -5.08
CA TYR A 4 -38.63 -24.95 -4.77
C TYR A 4 -38.76 -23.94 -3.60
N GLU A 5 -39.91 -23.28 -3.50
CA GLU A 5 -40.26 -22.33 -2.43
C GLU A 5 -40.45 -22.97 -1.06
N GLU A 6 -40.85 -24.25 -0.99
CA GLU A 6 -40.96 -25.01 0.26
C GLU A 6 -39.58 -25.45 0.76
N LEU A 7 -38.64 -25.74 -0.15
CA LEU A 7 -37.25 -26.06 0.21
C LEU A 7 -36.48 -24.82 0.69
N GLU A 8 -36.68 -23.65 0.05
CA GLU A 8 -36.00 -22.41 0.44
C GLU A 8 -36.43 -21.92 1.84
N ARG A 9 -37.71 -22.15 2.20
CA ARG A 9 -38.27 -21.80 3.53
C ARG A 9 -37.68 -22.62 4.68
N VAL A 10 -37.21 -23.83 4.40
CA VAL A 10 -36.57 -24.71 5.40
C VAL A 10 -35.07 -24.44 5.51
N ALA A 11 -34.44 -23.94 4.44
CA ALA A 11 -32.99 -23.76 4.37
C ALA A 11 -32.47 -22.42 4.92
N VAL A 12 -33.31 -21.39 5.06
CA VAL A 12 -32.88 -20.06 5.52
C VAL A 12 -33.33 -19.84 6.97
N LEU A 13 -32.47 -20.21 7.92
CA LEU A 13 -32.52 -19.63 9.26
C LEU A 13 -32.23 -18.13 9.12
N HIS A 14 -33.29 -17.31 9.18
CA HIS A 14 -33.15 -15.85 9.11
C HIS A 14 -32.33 -15.33 10.29
N GLY A 15 -31.14 -14.83 9.98
CA GLY A 15 -30.25 -14.14 10.90
C GLY A 15 -28.84 -14.09 10.32
N VAL A 16 -28.12 -12.98 10.52
CA VAL A 16 -26.66 -13.03 10.36
C VAL A 16 -26.17 -13.97 11.47
N PRO A 17 -25.58 -15.14 11.16
CA PRO A 17 -25.08 -16.02 12.19
C PRO A 17 -24.14 -15.21 13.11
N PRO A 18 -24.27 -15.36 14.44
CA PRO A 18 -23.39 -14.65 15.35
C PRO A 18 -21.94 -15.02 15.02
N PRO A 19 -21.00 -14.05 15.06
CA PRO A 19 -19.63 -14.32 14.66
C PRO A 19 -19.03 -15.44 15.51
N GLU A 20 -18.58 -16.51 14.85
CA GLU A 20 -18.00 -17.67 15.51
C GLU A 20 -16.52 -17.47 15.81
N LYS A 21 -15.98 -18.28 16.72
CA LYS A 21 -14.55 -18.28 17.06
C LYS A 21 -13.75 -18.82 15.87
N GLY A 22 -13.30 -17.91 15.01
CA GLY A 22 -12.62 -18.24 13.76
C GLY A 22 -13.10 -17.39 12.59
N ASP A 23 -14.25 -16.71 12.75
CA ASP A 23 -14.77 -15.79 11.75
C ASP A 23 -13.77 -14.68 11.49
N ARG A 24 -13.45 -14.54 10.20
CA ARG A 24 -12.56 -13.50 9.71
C ARG A 24 -13.40 -12.49 8.98
N GLU A 25 -13.37 -11.25 9.46
CA GLU A 25 -13.85 -10.13 8.66
C GLU A 25 -12.99 -10.05 7.39
N VAL A 26 -13.61 -10.36 6.24
CA VAL A 26 -13.01 -10.18 4.92
C VAL A 26 -13.59 -8.91 4.32
N PRO A 27 -12.82 -7.82 4.25
CA PRO A 27 -13.33 -6.57 3.70
C PRO A 27 -13.79 -6.74 2.26
N ARG A 28 -14.97 -6.19 1.95
CA ARG A 28 -15.49 -6.17 0.59
C ARG A 28 -14.50 -5.49 -0.35
N GLY A 29 -14.26 -6.08 -1.53
CA GLY A 29 -13.37 -5.49 -2.54
C GLY A 29 -11.88 -5.55 -2.20
N ARG A 30 -11.46 -6.43 -1.27
CA ARG A 30 -10.05 -6.70 -1.00
C ARG A 30 -9.33 -7.23 -2.25
N TRP A 31 -8.20 -6.64 -2.59
CA TRP A 31 -7.29 -7.18 -3.60
C TRP A 31 -6.63 -8.47 -3.10
N SER A 32 -6.70 -9.51 -3.93
CA SER A 32 -6.00 -10.79 -3.75
C SER A 32 -4.93 -10.91 -4.81
N TYR A 33 -3.72 -11.30 -4.42
CA TYR A 33 -2.63 -11.56 -5.34
C TYR A 33 -2.80 -12.94 -5.99
N ASN A 34 -2.56 -13.03 -7.29
CA ASN A 34 -2.48 -14.28 -8.02
C ASN A 34 -1.00 -14.54 -8.41
N PRO A 35 -0.49 -15.78 -8.24
CA PRO A 35 0.91 -16.13 -8.57
C PRO A 35 1.31 -15.94 -10.03
N GLU A 36 0.36 -15.66 -10.92
CA GLU A 36 0.60 -15.26 -12.31
C GLU A 36 0.95 -13.76 -12.46
N GLY A 37 1.10 -13.03 -11.34
CA GLY A 37 1.64 -11.67 -11.34
C GLY A 37 0.59 -10.55 -11.38
N TYR A 38 -0.68 -10.87 -11.14
CA TYR A 38 -1.79 -9.90 -11.15
C TYR A 38 -2.60 -9.91 -9.85
N PHE A 39 -3.41 -8.88 -9.66
CA PHE A 39 -4.32 -8.74 -8.53
C PHE A 39 -5.77 -8.87 -9.01
N VAL A 40 -6.60 -9.52 -8.20
CA VAL A 40 -8.04 -9.67 -8.47
C VAL A 40 -8.87 -9.27 -7.25
N ARG A 41 -10.02 -8.64 -7.49
CA ARG A 41 -11.04 -8.41 -6.45
C ARG A 41 -12.44 -8.62 -6.99
N TYR A 42 -13.35 -8.98 -6.09
CA TYR A 42 -14.71 -9.37 -6.40
C TYR A 42 -15.71 -8.43 -5.73
N PHE A 43 -16.73 -8.02 -6.49
CA PHE A 43 -17.88 -7.26 -6.02
C PHE A 43 -19.17 -7.99 -6.42
N PRO A 44 -19.67 -8.89 -5.57
CA PRO A 44 -20.96 -9.54 -5.78
C PRO A 44 -22.08 -8.49 -5.83
N ARG A 45 -23.02 -8.65 -6.76
CA ARG A 45 -24.27 -7.90 -6.91
C ARG A 45 -25.42 -8.90 -7.04
N GLY A 46 -25.83 -9.50 -5.92
CA GLY A 46 -26.77 -10.62 -5.90
C GLY A 46 -26.14 -11.94 -6.37
N TYR A 47 -26.95 -12.99 -6.46
CA TYR A 47 -26.49 -14.35 -6.81
C TYR A 47 -26.05 -14.49 -8.27
N THR A 48 -26.65 -13.75 -9.20
CA THR A 48 -26.45 -13.94 -10.65
C THR A 48 -25.35 -13.08 -11.24
N ARG A 49 -24.83 -12.09 -10.51
CA ARG A 49 -23.89 -11.11 -11.05
C ARG A 49 -22.74 -10.82 -10.09
N THR A 50 -21.52 -11.11 -10.51
CA THR A 50 -20.30 -10.69 -9.81
C THR A 50 -19.46 -9.82 -10.72
N GLN A 51 -19.16 -8.60 -10.28
CA GLN A 51 -18.19 -7.75 -10.95
C GLN A 51 -16.79 -8.16 -10.48
N ILE A 52 -15.97 -8.62 -11.42
CA ILE A 52 -14.57 -8.97 -11.18
C ILE A 52 -13.72 -7.80 -11.69
N GLN A 53 -12.73 -7.38 -10.91
CA GLN A 53 -11.72 -6.45 -11.37
C GLN A 53 -10.35 -7.11 -11.28
N VAL A 54 -9.62 -7.04 -12.39
CA VAL A 54 -8.26 -7.56 -12.54
C VAL A 54 -7.33 -6.38 -12.74
N TYR A 55 -6.23 -6.35 -12.01
CA TYR A 55 -5.18 -5.35 -12.14
C TYR A 55 -3.84 -6.03 -12.36
N VAL A 56 -3.25 -5.80 -13.52
CA VAL A 56 -1.87 -6.16 -13.81
C VAL A 56 -1.03 -4.95 -13.42
N PRO A 57 -0.09 -5.07 -12.47
CA PRO A 57 0.75 -3.95 -12.07
C PRO A 57 1.48 -3.34 -13.28
N GLU A 58 1.69 -2.05 -13.21
CA GLU A 58 2.53 -1.33 -14.17
C GLU A 58 3.95 -1.20 -13.61
N VAL A 59 4.92 -0.83 -14.44
CA VAL A 59 6.28 -0.59 -13.97
C VAL A 59 6.34 0.73 -13.22
N PHE A 60 6.98 0.73 -12.06
CA PHE A 60 7.27 1.92 -11.26
C PHE A 60 8.77 2.13 -11.12
N GLN A 61 9.19 3.40 -11.14
CA GLN A 61 10.51 3.79 -10.66
C GLN A 61 10.38 4.31 -9.23
N ILE A 62 11.11 3.66 -8.33
CA ILE A 62 11.21 4.04 -6.92
C ILE A 62 12.66 4.40 -6.64
N LYS A 63 12.93 5.66 -6.26
CA LYS A 63 14.28 6.09 -5.86
C LYS A 63 14.35 6.24 -4.35
N ARG A 64 15.52 5.89 -3.82
CA ARG A 64 15.84 6.00 -2.39
C ARG A 64 17.09 6.82 -2.18
N ASP A 65 17.21 7.43 -1.01
CA ASP A 65 18.43 8.08 -0.59
C ASP A 65 19.42 7.11 0.08
N LYS A 66 20.59 7.62 0.51
CA LYS A 66 21.64 6.84 1.18
C LYS A 66 21.20 6.19 2.50
N LYS A 67 20.12 6.67 3.12
CA LYS A 67 19.53 6.10 4.35
C LYS A 67 18.44 5.07 4.02
N GLY A 68 18.23 4.76 2.74
CA GLY A 68 17.22 3.83 2.26
C GLY A 68 15.81 4.42 2.19
N ARG A 69 15.62 5.73 2.42
CA ARG A 69 14.28 6.33 2.47
C ARG A 69 13.76 6.62 1.07
N ILE A 70 12.45 6.43 0.84
CA ILE A 70 11.81 6.70 -0.46
C ILE A 70 11.79 8.21 -0.73
N ILE A 71 12.42 8.64 -1.81
CA ILE A 71 12.47 10.07 -2.23
C ILE A 71 11.70 10.35 -3.52
N LEU A 72 11.43 9.32 -4.32
CA LEU A 72 10.65 9.43 -5.56
C LEU A 72 9.87 8.14 -5.79
N ILE A 73 8.60 8.28 -6.16
CA ILE A 73 7.79 7.25 -6.84
C ILE A 73 7.24 7.88 -8.11
N THR A 74 7.45 7.25 -9.26
CA THR A 74 6.85 7.68 -10.53
C THR A 74 6.32 6.49 -11.32
N ASP A 75 5.18 6.70 -11.98
CA ASP A 75 4.69 5.81 -13.03
C ASP A 75 5.15 6.30 -14.42
N HIS A 76 4.80 5.52 -15.45
CA HIS A 76 5.09 5.85 -16.84
C HIS A 76 4.14 6.90 -17.44
N TYR A 77 3.03 7.22 -16.77
CA TYR A 77 2.10 8.27 -17.17
C TYR A 77 2.55 9.67 -16.71
N GLY A 78 3.67 9.77 -15.99
CA GLY A 78 4.22 11.04 -15.50
C GLY A 78 3.62 11.49 -14.16
N ASN A 79 2.85 10.63 -13.48
CA ASN A 79 2.44 10.87 -12.11
C ASN A 79 3.62 10.62 -11.18
N ARG A 80 3.88 11.55 -10.27
CA ARG A 80 4.99 11.44 -9.33
C ARG A 80 4.65 11.89 -7.93
N ILE A 81 5.37 11.30 -6.98
CA ILE A 81 5.44 11.72 -5.59
C ILE A 81 6.92 11.89 -5.23
N GLU A 82 7.28 13.09 -4.81
CA GLU A 82 8.61 13.41 -4.30
C GLU A 82 8.57 13.64 -2.80
N THR A 83 9.65 13.28 -2.11
CA THR A 83 9.76 13.47 -0.67
C THR A 83 11.14 13.92 -0.28
N ASP A 84 11.17 15.03 0.46
CA ASP A 84 12.32 15.43 1.23
C ASP A 84 12.06 15.15 2.71
N TYR A 85 13.09 14.66 3.38
CA TYR A 85 13.06 14.42 4.81
C TYR A 85 13.71 15.56 5.59
N ASP A 86 13.22 15.78 6.80
CA ASP A 86 13.83 16.70 7.74
C ASP A 86 14.98 15.98 8.46
N ASN A 87 16.21 16.35 8.12
CA ASN A 87 17.40 15.78 8.76
C ASN A 87 17.83 16.56 10.02
N SER A 88 17.19 17.68 10.34
CA SER A 88 17.40 18.39 11.61
C SER A 88 16.70 17.69 12.77
N ILE A 89 15.62 16.95 12.48
CA ILE A 89 14.93 16.09 13.44
C ILE A 89 15.66 14.75 13.51
N GLU A 90 16.07 14.35 14.72
CA GLU A 90 16.69 13.05 14.94
C GLU A 90 15.74 11.92 14.54
N SER A 91 16.27 10.90 13.87
CA SER A 91 15.46 9.74 13.47
C SER A 91 14.91 9.02 14.69
N LEU A 92 13.63 8.68 14.67
CA LEU A 92 13.03 7.86 15.72
C LEU A 92 13.70 6.49 15.77
N ALA A 93 14.23 6.14 16.94
CA ALA A 93 14.66 4.79 17.27
C ALA A 93 13.70 4.18 18.29
N ILE A 94 13.37 2.90 18.11
CA ILE A 94 12.56 2.14 19.08
C ILE A 94 13.50 1.15 19.78
N SER A 95 13.47 1.15 21.11
CA SER A 95 14.31 0.25 21.92
C SER A 95 13.99 -1.21 21.59
N GLY A 96 15.00 -2.01 21.25
CA GLY A 96 14.84 -3.40 20.79
C GLY A 96 14.49 -3.56 19.31
N GLU A 97 14.53 -2.47 18.53
CA GLU A 97 14.13 -2.44 17.12
C GLU A 97 15.18 -1.72 16.25
N SER A 98 16.34 -2.34 16.06
CA SER A 98 17.46 -1.71 15.34
C SER A 98 17.22 -1.54 13.83
N SER A 99 16.40 -2.43 13.24
CA SER A 99 16.10 -2.46 11.80
C SER A 99 15.00 -1.51 11.36
N LEU A 100 14.37 -0.76 12.29
CA LEU A 100 13.27 0.15 11.99
C LEU A 100 13.60 1.55 12.50
N LYS A 101 13.55 2.53 11.59
CA LYS A 101 13.78 3.95 11.90
C LYS A 101 12.61 4.78 11.42
N GLY A 102 12.22 5.80 12.20
CA GLY A 102 11.22 6.79 11.78
C GLY A 102 11.87 8.08 11.30
N TYR A 103 11.33 8.65 10.22
CA TYR A 103 11.83 9.89 9.62
C TYR A 103 10.69 10.87 9.36
N ALA A 104 10.86 12.10 9.85
CA ALA A 104 9.93 13.19 9.62
C ALA A 104 10.04 13.72 8.18
N PHE A 105 8.91 14.03 7.56
CA PHE A 105 8.88 14.65 6.26
C PHE A 105 9.12 16.16 6.38
N ARG A 106 9.99 16.70 5.52
CA ARG A 106 10.18 18.15 5.33
C ARG A 106 9.29 18.67 4.20
N LEU A 107 9.23 17.93 3.10
CA LEU A 107 8.39 18.26 1.94
C LEU A 107 7.85 16.97 1.33
N ILE A 108 6.56 16.97 1.03
CA ILE A 108 5.93 16.00 0.13
C ILE A 108 5.36 16.79 -1.04
N ARG A 109 5.73 16.43 -2.27
CA ARG A 109 5.16 17.02 -3.48
C ARG A 109 4.48 15.96 -4.30
N PHE A 110 3.23 16.20 -4.65
CA PHE A 110 2.52 15.40 -5.64
C PHE A 110 2.46 16.17 -6.95
N GLU A 111 2.62 15.45 -8.05
CA GLU A 111 2.47 15.98 -9.39
C GLU A 111 1.77 14.95 -10.29
N ARG A 112 0.89 15.44 -11.16
CA ARG A 112 0.20 14.67 -12.19
C ARG A 112 -0.04 15.53 -13.43
N ASN A 113 -0.30 14.90 -14.57
CA ASN A 113 -0.76 15.64 -15.74
C ASN A 113 -2.13 16.26 -15.47
N ASP A 114 -2.33 17.46 -16.00
CA ASP A 114 -3.63 18.12 -15.97
C ASP A 114 -4.58 17.41 -16.95
N PRO A 115 -5.68 16.79 -16.47
CA PRO A 115 -6.61 16.08 -17.34
C PRO A 115 -7.33 17.02 -18.32
N ASP A 116 -7.49 18.29 -17.97
CA ASP A 116 -8.23 19.28 -18.76
C ASP A 116 -7.30 20.07 -19.70
N ASN A 117 -5.99 20.06 -19.43
CA ASN A 117 -5.00 20.80 -20.21
C ASN A 117 -3.80 19.91 -20.60
N PRO A 118 -3.84 19.22 -21.75
CA PRO A 118 -2.73 18.38 -22.22
C PRO A 118 -1.39 19.13 -22.22
N GLY A 119 -0.36 18.48 -21.67
CA GLY A 119 0.99 19.05 -21.54
C GLY A 119 1.22 19.95 -20.32
N LYS A 120 0.16 20.34 -19.58
CA LYS A 120 0.31 21.00 -18.28
C LYS A 120 0.37 19.98 -17.15
N LYS A 121 1.01 20.37 -16.05
CA LYS A 121 1.11 19.58 -14.83
C LYS A 121 0.49 20.31 -13.66
N LEU A 122 -0.29 19.58 -12.88
CA LEU A 122 -0.80 20.02 -11.59
C LEU A 122 0.19 19.60 -10.50
N ARG A 123 0.34 20.45 -9.48
CA ARG A 123 1.18 20.13 -8.31
C ARG A 123 0.54 20.58 -7.02
N ILE A 124 0.87 19.88 -5.94
CA ILE A 124 0.50 20.24 -4.56
C ILE A 124 1.62 19.84 -3.62
N GLU A 125 1.78 20.58 -2.53
CA GLU A 125 2.88 20.39 -1.58
C GLU A 125 2.40 20.42 -0.13
N TRP A 126 2.95 19.53 0.69
CA TRP A 126 2.84 19.56 2.15
C TRP A 126 4.23 19.76 2.74
N LYS A 127 4.37 20.73 3.65
CA LYS A 127 5.63 21.03 4.32
C LYS A 127 5.55 20.64 5.79
N ASN A 128 6.64 20.06 6.30
CA ASN A 128 6.84 19.72 7.71
C ASN A 128 5.67 18.94 8.34
N SER A 129 5.05 18.04 7.57
CA SER A 129 3.86 17.31 7.98
C SER A 129 4.04 15.82 7.77
N GLY A 130 3.77 15.05 8.83
CA GLY A 130 3.86 13.60 8.82
C GLY A 130 5.27 13.05 8.89
N TRP A 131 5.33 11.73 8.90
CA TRP A 131 6.56 10.96 9.00
C TRP A 131 6.35 9.55 8.45
N THR A 132 7.42 8.79 8.21
CA THR A 132 7.32 7.36 7.86
C THR A 132 8.36 6.52 8.59
N PHE A 133 8.04 5.24 8.77
CA PHE A 133 9.06 4.24 9.04
C PHE A 133 9.82 3.89 7.76
N CYS A 134 11.05 3.45 7.96
CA CYS A 134 11.92 2.82 6.97
C CYS A 134 12.59 1.61 7.64
N GLY A 135 12.56 0.48 6.95
CA GLY A 135 13.07 -0.80 7.40
C GLY A 135 11.98 -1.79 7.84
N VAL A 136 12.42 -3.01 8.15
CA VAL A 136 11.53 -4.14 8.45
C VAL A 136 11.40 -4.33 9.96
N PRO A 137 10.18 -4.36 10.53
CA PRO A 137 10.00 -4.60 11.95
C PRO A 137 10.29 -6.07 12.31
N THR A 138 11.19 -6.27 13.26
CA THR A 138 11.40 -7.51 14.03
C THR A 138 10.24 -7.77 15.00
N GLY A 139 9.59 -6.71 15.49
CA GLY A 139 8.45 -6.80 16.39
C GLY A 139 8.82 -6.89 17.88
N LYS A 140 10.10 -6.75 18.22
CA LYS A 140 10.63 -6.80 19.61
C LYS A 140 10.70 -5.42 20.26
N GLY A 141 10.44 -4.36 19.49
CA GLY A 141 10.47 -2.98 19.94
C GLY A 141 9.53 -2.66 21.11
N LYS A 142 10.06 -1.91 22.07
CA LYS A 142 9.32 -1.30 23.19
C LYS A 142 9.15 0.19 22.93
N ILE A 143 7.90 0.64 22.85
CA ILE A 143 7.58 2.05 22.62
C ILE A 143 7.79 2.82 23.93
N GLY A 144 8.78 3.71 23.95
CA GLY A 144 9.04 4.66 25.03
C GLY A 144 8.47 6.05 24.74
N ALA A 145 9.02 7.07 25.39
CA ALA A 145 8.73 8.46 25.05
C ALA A 145 9.25 8.80 23.64
N TYR A 146 8.51 9.64 22.92
CA TYR A 146 8.86 10.07 21.56
C TYR A 146 8.46 11.53 21.34
N SER A 147 9.17 12.20 20.42
CA SER A 147 8.87 13.57 20.03
C SER A 147 7.50 13.69 19.37
N SER A 148 6.85 14.86 19.50
CA SER A 148 5.56 15.18 18.87
C SER A 148 5.57 15.03 17.34
N HIS A 149 6.74 15.13 16.70
CA HIS A 149 6.91 14.86 15.27
C HIS A 149 6.53 13.42 14.88
N PHE A 150 6.64 12.46 15.80
CA PHE A 150 6.33 11.05 15.59
C PHE A 150 4.95 10.65 16.14
N TYR A 151 3.96 11.51 15.91
CA TYR A 151 2.59 11.28 16.36
C TYR A 151 2.02 9.95 15.85
N GLY A 152 1.18 9.31 16.68
CA GLY A 152 0.56 8.01 16.38
C GLY A 152 1.56 6.83 16.35
N LEU A 153 2.72 6.95 17.00
CA LEU A 153 3.77 5.93 16.99
C LEU A 153 3.24 4.55 17.41
N LYS A 154 2.42 4.50 18.47
CA LYS A 154 1.92 3.24 19.02
C LYS A 154 1.07 2.48 18.00
N GLU A 155 0.13 3.18 17.38
CA GLU A 155 -0.78 2.65 16.38
C GLU A 155 -0.02 2.25 15.11
N ARG A 156 0.91 3.08 14.65
CA ARG A 156 1.72 2.82 13.45
C ARG A 156 2.67 1.65 13.63
N TYR A 157 3.27 1.49 14.80
CA TYR A 157 4.12 0.33 15.08
C TYR A 157 3.30 -0.97 15.24
N ALA A 158 2.11 -0.90 15.83
CA ALA A 158 1.19 -2.03 15.86
C ALA A 158 0.80 -2.47 14.44
N TRP A 159 0.47 -1.50 13.57
CA TRP A 159 0.19 -1.75 12.16
C TRP A 159 1.40 -2.36 11.44
N ALA A 160 2.61 -1.84 11.67
CA ALA A 160 3.85 -2.34 11.08
C ALA A 160 4.06 -3.83 11.37
N LYS A 161 3.90 -4.23 12.64
CA LYS A 161 3.98 -5.64 13.05
C LYS A 161 2.91 -6.50 12.38
N ALA A 162 1.68 -6.01 12.31
CA ALA A 162 0.58 -6.74 11.67
C ALA A 162 0.82 -6.90 10.16
N HIS A 163 1.29 -5.85 9.49
CA HIS A 163 1.61 -5.87 8.06
C HIS A 163 2.73 -6.85 7.74
N LYS A 164 3.82 -6.83 8.53
CA LYS A 164 4.92 -7.81 8.40
C LYS A 164 4.43 -9.25 8.60
N LYS A 165 3.59 -9.50 9.60
CA LYS A 165 2.97 -10.83 9.80
C LYS A 165 2.07 -11.26 8.63
N GLN A 166 1.41 -10.32 7.95
CA GLN A 166 0.61 -10.64 6.77
C GLN A 166 1.49 -11.05 5.59
N LEU A 167 2.60 -10.36 5.36
CA LEU A 167 3.56 -10.74 4.34
C LEU A 167 4.27 -12.06 4.67
N ASP A 168 4.67 -12.30 5.93
CA ASP A 168 5.22 -13.62 6.33
C ASP A 168 4.24 -14.78 6.04
N ARG A 169 2.92 -14.53 6.12
CA ARG A 169 1.90 -15.53 5.78
C ARG A 169 1.79 -15.73 4.28
N LEU A 170 1.95 -14.66 3.50
CA LEU A 170 2.03 -14.72 2.04
C LEU A 170 3.23 -15.55 1.62
N ASP A 171 4.39 -15.34 2.23
CA ASP A 171 5.65 -16.06 1.95
C ASP A 171 5.57 -17.57 2.25
N LYS A 172 4.59 -18.01 3.05
CA LYS A 172 4.32 -19.44 3.27
C LYS A 172 3.48 -20.06 2.17
N GLN A 173 2.76 -19.25 1.40
CA GLN A 173 1.90 -19.67 0.30
C GLN A 173 2.60 -19.56 -1.06
N PHE A 174 3.62 -18.71 -1.14
CA PHE A 174 4.37 -18.41 -2.36
C PHE A 174 5.87 -18.61 -2.13
N THR A 175 6.67 -18.51 -3.19
CA THR A 175 8.14 -18.63 -3.11
C THR A 175 8.76 -17.30 -3.54
N PRO A 176 8.90 -16.33 -2.62
CA PRO A 176 9.41 -15.01 -2.96
C PRO A 176 10.85 -15.10 -3.44
N LYS A 177 11.16 -14.42 -4.55
CA LYS A 177 12.49 -14.27 -5.13
C LYS A 177 13.20 -12.98 -4.70
N GLY A 178 12.46 -12.02 -4.12
CA GLY A 178 12.95 -10.69 -3.73
C GLY A 178 12.88 -10.39 -2.23
N SER A 179 13.48 -9.25 -1.85
CA SER A 179 13.43 -8.74 -0.47
C SER A 179 12.04 -8.24 -0.09
N ILE A 180 11.65 -8.45 1.18
CA ILE A 180 10.41 -7.92 1.75
C ILE A 180 10.48 -6.42 2.07
N GLY A 181 11.69 -5.85 2.12
CA GLY A 181 11.94 -4.48 2.58
C GLY A 181 11.19 -3.43 1.77
N ASP A 182 11.18 -3.55 0.44
CA ASP A 182 10.51 -2.60 -0.44
C ASP A 182 9.00 -2.55 -0.21
N VAL A 183 8.39 -3.73 -0.08
CA VAL A 183 6.96 -3.89 0.17
C VAL A 183 6.57 -3.30 1.54
N ILE A 184 7.37 -3.54 2.58
CA ILE A 184 7.14 -3.00 3.92
C ILE A 184 7.26 -1.47 3.94
N ASP A 185 8.32 -0.94 3.34
CA ASP A 185 8.57 0.50 3.31
C ASP A 185 7.49 1.26 2.56
N LEU A 186 7.02 0.74 1.42
CA LEU A 186 5.89 1.33 0.69
C LEU A 186 4.60 1.30 1.52
N GLY A 187 4.40 0.26 2.33
CA GLY A 187 3.30 0.19 3.30
C GLY A 187 3.40 1.28 4.38
N HIS A 188 4.59 1.43 4.98
CA HIS A 188 4.87 2.49 5.96
C HIS A 188 4.68 3.89 5.38
N TYR A 189 5.18 4.09 4.17
CA TYR A 189 5.11 5.34 3.44
C TYR A 189 3.66 5.71 3.09
N THR A 190 2.87 4.75 2.60
CA THR A 190 1.43 4.92 2.37
C THR A 190 0.71 5.34 3.65
N SER A 191 1.01 4.70 4.78
CA SER A 191 0.43 5.06 6.08
C SER A 191 0.80 6.49 6.48
N GLY A 192 2.03 6.93 6.23
CA GLY A 192 2.47 8.31 6.46
C GLY A 192 1.69 9.31 5.60
N LEU A 193 1.64 9.08 4.29
CA LEU A 193 0.97 9.97 3.35
C LEU A 193 -0.53 10.08 3.58
N LYS A 194 -1.22 8.97 3.88
CA LYS A 194 -2.66 9.00 4.23
C LYS A 194 -2.95 9.97 5.36
N LYS A 195 -2.07 10.00 6.35
CA LYS A 195 -2.26 10.85 7.51
C LYS A 195 -1.94 12.33 7.23
N VAL A 196 -0.98 12.60 6.34
CA VAL A 196 -0.69 13.95 5.83
C VAL A 196 -1.87 14.52 5.06
N ILE A 197 -2.47 13.72 4.17
CA ILE A 197 -3.57 14.16 3.30
C ILE A 197 -4.89 14.26 4.04
N SER A 198 -5.04 13.52 5.15
CA SER A 198 -6.22 13.67 6.02
C SER A 198 -6.17 14.92 6.91
N GLY A 199 -5.14 15.77 6.78
CA GLY A 199 -5.06 17.07 7.46
C GLY A 199 -5.75 18.20 6.70
N ASP A 200 -5.66 19.42 7.24
CA ASP A 200 -6.43 20.59 6.81
C ASP A 200 -5.90 21.31 5.57
N HIS A 201 -5.37 20.57 4.57
CA HIS A 201 -4.95 21.21 3.33
C HIS A 201 -6.18 21.46 2.43
N PRO A 202 -6.46 22.70 1.99
CA PRO A 202 -7.69 23.06 1.26
C PRO A 202 -7.96 22.19 0.03
N GLU A 203 -6.89 21.79 -0.66
CA GLU A 203 -6.98 20.97 -1.87
C GLU A 203 -6.76 19.46 -1.65
N ALA A 204 -6.56 18.99 -0.42
CA ALA A 204 -6.21 17.59 -0.16
C ALA A 204 -7.20 16.59 -0.79
N SER A 205 -8.51 16.89 -0.72
CA SER A 205 -9.58 16.05 -1.25
C SER A 205 -9.39 15.73 -2.74
N LYS A 206 -8.89 16.68 -3.55
CA LYS A 206 -8.62 16.51 -4.99
C LYS A 206 -7.47 15.55 -5.30
N TRP A 207 -6.65 15.27 -4.29
CA TRP A 207 -5.39 14.50 -4.40
C TRP A 207 -5.40 13.19 -3.60
N VAL A 208 -6.48 12.88 -2.87
CA VAL A 208 -6.61 11.61 -2.12
C VAL A 208 -6.38 10.40 -3.02
N SER A 209 -6.88 10.43 -4.25
CA SER A 209 -6.69 9.36 -5.23
C SER A 209 -5.24 9.19 -5.66
N HIS A 210 -4.40 10.21 -5.53
CA HIS A 210 -2.97 10.16 -5.90
C HIS A 210 -2.17 9.23 -4.98
N ILE A 211 -2.67 8.95 -3.76
CA ILE A 211 -2.12 7.92 -2.88
C ILE A 211 -2.15 6.54 -3.54
N ASN A 212 -3.08 6.31 -4.47
CA ASN A 212 -3.13 5.05 -5.22
C ASN A 212 -1.85 4.80 -6.02
N LEU A 213 -1.06 5.84 -6.34
CA LEU A 213 0.25 5.68 -6.95
C LEU A 213 1.17 4.82 -6.07
N VAL A 214 1.20 5.07 -4.76
CA VAL A 214 2.00 4.27 -3.82
C VAL A 214 1.43 2.86 -3.65
N GLN A 215 0.11 2.73 -3.64
CA GLN A 215 -0.54 1.41 -3.59
C GLN A 215 -0.21 0.58 -4.83
N LYS A 216 -0.23 1.19 -6.02
CA LYS A 216 0.15 0.52 -7.27
C LYS A 216 1.64 0.18 -7.30
N ALA A 217 2.51 1.08 -6.82
CA ALA A 217 3.93 0.79 -6.64
C ALA A 217 4.17 -0.38 -5.67
N TRP A 218 3.39 -0.47 -4.60
CA TRP A 218 3.40 -1.61 -3.68
C TRP A 218 2.97 -2.91 -4.38
N GLN A 219 1.92 -2.86 -5.20
CA GLN A 219 1.46 -4.02 -5.98
C GLN A 219 2.52 -4.48 -7.00
N TYR A 220 3.22 -3.52 -7.62
CA TYR A 220 4.37 -3.79 -8.49
C TYR A 220 5.50 -4.49 -7.74
N GLU A 221 5.91 -3.97 -6.58
CA GLU A 221 6.99 -4.58 -5.79
C GLU A 221 6.61 -5.96 -5.24
N VAL A 222 5.36 -6.18 -4.84
CA VAL A 222 4.86 -7.52 -4.49
C VAL A 222 4.96 -8.46 -5.70
N SER A 223 4.45 -8.05 -6.86
CA SER A 223 4.51 -8.89 -8.07
C SER A 223 5.95 -9.23 -8.46
N LYS A 224 6.85 -8.23 -8.46
CA LYS A 224 8.29 -8.42 -8.72
C LYS A 224 8.90 -9.41 -7.73
N ARG A 225 8.59 -9.27 -6.44
CA ARG A 225 9.08 -10.11 -5.36
C ARG A 225 8.63 -11.57 -5.50
N GLU A 226 7.38 -11.81 -5.86
CA GLU A 226 6.81 -13.16 -5.95
C GLU A 226 7.16 -13.89 -7.26
N GLY A 227 7.95 -13.27 -8.15
CA GLY A 227 8.48 -13.90 -9.36
C GLY A 227 8.00 -13.29 -10.68
N GLY A 228 7.27 -12.17 -10.62
CA GLY A 228 6.93 -11.33 -11.77
C GLY A 228 5.87 -11.92 -12.71
N TYR A 229 5.70 -11.27 -13.85
CA TYR A 229 4.81 -11.72 -14.92
C TYR A 229 5.36 -13.01 -15.54
N LYS A 230 4.63 -14.13 -15.39
CA LYS A 230 4.93 -15.34 -16.17
C LYS A 230 4.49 -15.22 -17.64
N TRP A 231 3.73 -14.18 -17.95
CA TRP A 231 3.24 -13.85 -19.28
C TRP A 231 4.17 -12.82 -19.90
N GLY A 232 4.84 -13.18 -20.99
CA GLY A 232 5.93 -12.41 -21.62
C GLY A 232 5.51 -11.10 -22.30
N CYS A 233 4.81 -10.21 -21.59
CA CYS A 233 4.38 -8.92 -22.13
C CYS A 233 4.79 -7.76 -21.21
N ALA A 234 5.39 -6.74 -21.83
CA ALA A 234 5.73 -5.41 -21.31
C ALA A 234 7.00 -5.28 -20.45
N PHE A 235 8.14 -5.73 -20.98
CA PHE A 235 9.28 -4.82 -20.97
C PHE A 235 8.99 -3.71 -21.99
N PRO A 236 9.17 -2.41 -21.68
CA PRO A 236 9.32 -1.44 -22.73
C PRO A 236 10.52 -1.90 -23.57
N GLN A 237 10.28 -2.26 -24.84
CA GLN A 237 11.35 -2.41 -25.83
C GLN A 237 12.06 -1.06 -25.92
N GLY A 238 13.17 -0.94 -25.19
CA GLY A 238 13.94 0.30 -25.09
C GLY A 238 15.45 0.11 -24.90
N GLU A 239 15.94 -1.13 -24.79
CA GLU A 239 17.38 -1.44 -24.80
C GLU A 239 17.65 -2.61 -25.75
N LEU A 240 17.38 -2.37 -27.03
CA LEU A 240 17.90 -3.16 -28.14
C LEU A 240 18.23 -2.25 -29.32
N TYR A 241 19.00 -1.19 -29.09
CA TYR A 241 19.82 -0.56 -30.13
C TYR A 241 21.08 0.05 -29.49
N SER A 242 22.23 -0.49 -29.93
CA SER A 242 23.63 -0.08 -29.71
C SER A 242 24.22 -0.13 -28.31
#